data_AF-W6ZN33-F1
#
_entry.id   AF-W6ZN33-F1
#
_cell.length_a   1.000
_cell.length_b   1.000
_cell.length_c   1.000
_cell.angle_alpha   90.00
_cell.angle_beta   90.00
_cell.angle_gamma   90.00
#
_symmetry.space_group_name_H-M   'P 1'
#
loop_
_entity.id
_entity.type
_entity.pdbx_description
1 polymer ?
#
loop_
_entity_poly.entity_id
_entity_poly.type
_entity_poly.pdbx_seq_one_letter_code
_entity_poly.pdbx_strand_id
1 'polypeptide(L)'
;MAVDNSLESLLATLTTSIQSATEALPNDDIVPPKEGISLLDVKNELLLSYLQNLVFLILLKLRSRKSNQKEADLHPQDEVVQKLVELRIYLEKGVRPLESRLKYQIDKILRTADDATRRTTQAPTSLASRPKKMKTDTGSDSDVSDAESAGSAQTEEDEDEMAYGPRRAQVTRQKTEASQKRARESAKDGIYRPPKITPMAMPTPEGREARRERRPGKSATLDEFIATELSTAPIAEPSIGSTITQGGRHTKSERERREENERREYEEANFTRLAPESKKEAARKKARQQRDGGFGGEEWRSLGAGIDRIERLTQKKGGNLGSLERSRKRPVGDGPRGSGSAAGDAFEKRRKIVGRYR
;
A
#
# COMPACT_ATOMS: atom_id res chain seq x y z
N MET A 1 18.69 -49.04 20.87
CA MET A 1 17.86 -50.18 20.45
C MET A 1 17.48 -49.94 19.01
N ALA A 2 17.76 -50.89 18.11
CA ALA A 2 17.36 -50.73 16.72
C ALA A 2 15.83 -50.64 16.67
N VAL A 3 15.30 -49.59 16.07
CA VAL A 3 13.86 -49.44 15.87
C VAL A 3 13.50 -50.46 14.81
N ASP A 4 12.80 -51.53 15.20
CA ASP A 4 12.29 -52.51 14.26
C ASP A 4 11.26 -51.82 13.37
N ASN A 5 11.65 -51.51 12.13
CA ASN A 5 10.84 -50.81 11.14
C ASN A 5 9.97 -51.77 10.32
N SER A 6 9.64 -52.95 10.84
CA SER A 6 8.72 -53.86 10.17
C SER A 6 7.32 -53.23 10.14
N LEU A 7 6.55 -53.52 9.08
CA LEU A 7 5.21 -52.89 8.93
C LEU A 7 4.28 -53.26 10.09
N GLU A 8 4.43 -54.46 10.65
CA GLU A 8 3.61 -54.94 11.76
C GLU A 8 3.93 -54.21 13.07
N SER A 9 5.21 -53.96 13.38
CA SER A 9 5.60 -53.18 14.57
C SER A 9 5.22 -51.71 14.45
N LEU A 10 5.33 -51.12 13.25
CA LEU A 10 4.90 -49.76 12.99
C LEU A 10 3.38 -49.60 13.11
N LEU A 11 2.59 -50.58 12.67
CA LEU A 11 1.15 -50.57 12.86
C LEU A 11 0.77 -50.73 14.34
N ALA A 12 1.42 -51.63 15.08
CA ALA A 12 1.17 -51.82 16.50
C ALA A 12 1.46 -50.54 17.31
N THR A 13 2.61 -49.90 17.06
CA THR A 13 2.99 -48.63 17.72
C THR A 13 2.06 -47.47 17.34
N LEU A 14 1.57 -47.44 16.10
CA LEU A 14 0.57 -46.47 15.67
C LEU A 14 -0.77 -46.71 16.39
N THR A 15 -1.22 -47.96 16.54
CA THR A 15 -2.46 -48.27 17.26
C THR A 15 -2.38 -47.91 18.75
N THR A 16 -1.26 -48.18 19.41
CA THR A 16 -1.10 -47.86 20.84
C THR A 16 -1.01 -46.35 21.07
N SER A 17 -0.33 -45.62 20.18
CA SER A 17 -0.27 -44.15 20.26
C SER A 17 -1.64 -43.49 20.00
N ILE A 18 -2.44 -44.01 19.05
CA ILE A 18 -3.82 -43.53 18.86
C ILE A 18 -4.67 -43.82 20.08
N GLN A 19 -4.62 -45.04 20.65
CA GLN A 19 -5.40 -45.39 21.85
C GLN A 19 -5.05 -44.49 23.03
N SER A 20 -3.75 -44.29 23.30
CA SER A 20 -3.29 -43.37 24.34
C SER A 20 -3.73 -41.92 24.09
N ALA A 21 -3.71 -41.46 22.84
CA ALA A 21 -4.20 -40.12 22.50
C ALA A 21 -5.71 -39.99 22.67
N THR A 22 -6.49 -41.03 22.33
CA THR A 22 -7.96 -41.03 22.52
C THR A 22 -8.36 -41.03 23.98
N GLU A 23 -7.61 -41.69 24.86
CA GLU A 23 -7.86 -41.70 26.30
C GLU A 23 -7.52 -40.37 26.98
N ALA A 24 -6.56 -39.61 26.43
CA ALA A 24 -6.14 -38.32 26.95
C ALA A 24 -7.09 -37.16 26.56
N LEU A 25 -8.00 -37.38 25.61
CA LEU A 25 -8.95 -36.37 25.17
C LEU A 25 -10.12 -36.26 26.18
N PRO A 26 -10.42 -35.07 26.71
CA PRO A 26 -11.58 -34.87 27.57
C PRO A 26 -12.88 -35.11 26.77
N ASN A 27 -13.87 -35.76 27.38
CA ASN A 27 -15.19 -36.03 26.78
C ASN A 27 -16.11 -34.79 26.71
N ASP A 28 -15.57 -33.59 26.96
CA ASP A 28 -16.34 -32.36 26.89
C ASP A 28 -16.62 -32.01 25.43
N ASP A 29 -17.85 -31.54 25.16
CA ASP A 29 -18.25 -31.05 23.85
C ASP A 29 -17.27 -29.94 23.41
N ILE A 30 -16.54 -30.19 22.33
CA ILE A 30 -15.59 -29.26 21.72
C ILE A 30 -16.39 -28.14 21.05
N VAL A 31 -16.96 -27.25 21.86
CA VAL A 31 -17.65 -26.06 21.38
C VAL A 31 -16.61 -24.97 21.16
N PRO A 32 -16.63 -24.28 20.01
CA PRO A 32 -15.70 -23.18 19.77
C PRO A 32 -15.86 -22.11 20.86
N PRO A 33 -14.74 -21.55 21.36
CA PRO A 33 -14.79 -20.53 22.39
C PRO A 33 -15.57 -19.30 21.90
N LYS A 34 -16.54 -18.84 22.69
CA LYS A 34 -17.45 -17.73 22.30
C LYS A 34 -16.73 -16.40 22.03
N GLU A 35 -15.53 -16.23 22.57
CA GLU A 35 -14.69 -15.03 22.40
C GLU A 35 -13.28 -15.39 21.86
N GLY A 36 -13.24 -16.19 20.79
CA GLY A 36 -12.02 -16.54 20.08
C GLY A 36 -11.82 -15.77 18.77
N ILE A 37 -10.57 -15.72 18.30
CA ILE A 37 -10.29 -15.29 16.92
C ILE A 37 -10.75 -16.42 15.99
N SER A 38 -11.88 -16.24 15.32
CA SER A 38 -12.48 -17.22 14.40
C SER A 38 -11.52 -17.76 13.33
N LEU A 39 -10.50 -16.98 12.91
CA LEU A 39 -9.49 -17.44 11.95
C LEU A 39 -8.69 -18.65 12.46
N LEU A 40 -8.37 -18.68 13.76
CA LEU A 40 -7.57 -19.76 14.36
C LEU A 40 -8.36 -21.07 14.41
N ASP A 41 -9.66 -20.99 14.68
CA ASP A 41 -10.56 -22.16 14.66
C ASP A 41 -10.66 -22.73 13.24
N VAL A 42 -10.91 -21.87 12.25
CA VAL A 42 -10.94 -22.28 10.83
C VAL A 42 -9.62 -22.90 10.40
N LYS A 43 -8.48 -22.36 10.86
CA LYS A 43 -7.17 -22.95 10.57
C LYS A 43 -7.05 -24.36 11.12
N ASN A 44 -7.49 -24.59 12.35
CA ASN A 44 -7.46 -25.91 12.98
C ASN A 44 -8.38 -26.89 12.24
N GLU A 45 -9.58 -26.47 11.85
CA GLU A 45 -10.51 -27.27 11.02
C GLU A 45 -9.91 -27.60 9.65
N LEU A 46 -9.28 -26.64 8.97
CA LEU A 46 -8.61 -26.86 7.68
C LEU A 46 -7.44 -27.84 7.80
N LEU A 47 -6.63 -27.73 8.87
CA LEU A 47 -5.54 -28.66 9.15
C LEU A 47 -6.07 -30.07 9.44
N LEU A 48 -7.15 -30.19 10.21
CA LEU A 48 -7.79 -31.47 10.50
C LEU A 48 -8.33 -32.10 9.21
N SER A 49 -9.05 -31.33 8.39
CA SER A 49 -9.53 -31.78 7.08
C SER A 49 -8.36 -32.22 6.17
N TYR A 50 -7.24 -31.51 6.20
CA TYR A 50 -6.04 -31.88 5.45
C TYR A 50 -5.47 -33.22 5.91
N LEU A 51 -5.34 -33.43 7.23
CA LEU A 51 -4.87 -34.69 7.80
C LEU A 51 -5.82 -35.85 7.49
N GLN A 52 -7.13 -35.63 7.57
CA GLN A 52 -8.13 -36.64 7.26
C GLN A 52 -8.03 -37.10 5.79
N ASN A 53 -7.90 -36.16 4.85
CA ASN A 53 -7.73 -36.47 3.43
C ASN A 53 -6.38 -37.15 3.14
N LEU A 54 -5.33 -36.81 3.89
CA LEU A 54 -4.02 -37.45 3.79
C LEU A 54 -4.09 -38.91 4.27
N VAL A 55 -4.70 -39.16 5.42
CA VAL A 55 -4.95 -40.52 5.93
C VAL A 55 -5.81 -41.31 4.95
N PHE A 56 -6.83 -40.70 4.37
CA PHE A 56 -7.67 -41.34 3.35
C PHE A 56 -6.86 -41.74 2.11
N LEU A 57 -5.95 -40.88 1.64
CA LEU A 57 -5.03 -41.20 0.55
C LEU A 57 -4.11 -42.39 0.92
N ILE A 58 -3.58 -42.43 2.14
CA ILE A 58 -2.77 -43.57 2.61
C ILE A 58 -3.60 -44.86 2.58
N LEU A 59 -4.85 -44.82 3.06
CA LEU A 59 -5.75 -45.97 3.03
C LEU A 59 -6.04 -46.44 1.59
N LEU A 60 -6.27 -45.52 0.66
CA LEU A 60 -6.46 -45.85 -0.76
C LEU A 60 -5.22 -46.52 -1.35
N LYS A 61 -4.02 -46.01 -1.05
CA LYS A 61 -2.75 -46.61 -1.50
C LYS A 61 -2.51 -48.00 -0.90
N LEU A 62 -2.83 -48.19 0.38
CA LEU A 62 -2.72 -49.50 1.02
C LEU A 62 -3.73 -50.50 0.45
N ARG A 63 -4.96 -50.07 0.16
CA ARG A 63 -5.99 -50.92 -0.45
C ARG A 63 -5.67 -51.28 -1.89
N SER A 64 -5.18 -50.34 -2.69
CA SER A 64 -4.72 -50.58 -4.06
C SER A 64 -3.61 -51.64 -4.11
N ARG A 65 -2.65 -51.59 -3.18
CA ARG A 65 -1.60 -52.61 -3.04
C ARG A 65 -2.14 -53.99 -2.65
N LYS A 66 -3.15 -54.06 -1.76
CA LYS A 66 -3.78 -55.35 -1.37
C LYS A 66 -4.59 -55.97 -2.49
N SER A 67 -5.21 -55.15 -3.36
CA SER A 67 -6.15 -55.64 -4.36
C SER A 67 -5.51 -56.06 -5.68
N ASN A 68 -4.21 -55.79 -5.93
CA ASN A 68 -3.55 -56.02 -7.23
C ASN A 68 -4.35 -55.49 -8.44
N GLN A 69 -5.24 -54.52 -8.22
CA GLN A 69 -6.03 -53.90 -9.27
C GLN A 69 -5.14 -52.84 -9.93
N LYS A 70 -4.76 -53.11 -11.18
CA LYS A 70 -4.04 -52.17 -12.04
C LYS A 70 -4.89 -50.92 -12.26
N GLU A 71 -4.26 -49.76 -12.14
CA GLU A 71 -4.47 -48.40 -12.69
C GLU A 71 -5.82 -47.92 -13.30
N ALA A 72 -6.87 -48.71 -13.41
CA ALA A 72 -8.14 -48.31 -14.04
C ALA A 72 -9.09 -47.56 -13.08
N ASP A 73 -8.94 -47.71 -11.76
CA ASP A 73 -9.74 -47.03 -10.74
C ASP A 73 -8.98 -45.84 -10.10
N LEU A 74 -8.31 -45.02 -10.91
CA LEU A 74 -7.55 -43.83 -10.49
C LEU A 74 -8.44 -42.63 -10.09
N HIS A 75 -9.71 -42.60 -10.52
CA HIS A 75 -10.64 -41.50 -10.24
C HIS A 75 -10.73 -41.06 -8.77
N PRO A 76 -10.91 -41.97 -7.77
CA PRO A 76 -10.99 -41.56 -6.38
C PRO A 76 -9.64 -41.07 -5.81
N GLN A 77 -8.50 -41.45 -6.39
CA GLN A 77 -7.20 -40.95 -5.95
C GLN A 77 -6.98 -39.52 -6.43
N ASP A 78 -7.31 -39.25 -7.70
CA ASP A 78 -7.15 -37.93 -8.30
C ASP A 78 -8.04 -36.88 -7.62
N GLU A 79 -9.28 -37.24 -7.28
CA GLU A 79 -10.19 -36.34 -6.53
C GLU A 79 -9.65 -35.98 -5.14
N VAL A 80 -9.05 -36.93 -4.43
CA VAL A 80 -8.46 -36.70 -3.11
C VAL A 80 -7.21 -35.84 -3.22
N VAL A 81 -6.38 -36.07 -4.23
CA VAL A 81 -5.22 -35.23 -4.52
C VAL A 81 -5.66 -33.80 -4.87
N GLN A 82 -6.71 -33.63 -5.67
CA GLN A 82 -7.26 -32.32 -5.99
C GLN A 82 -7.74 -31.59 -4.74
N LYS A 83 -8.51 -32.25 -3.86
CA LYS A 83 -8.95 -31.68 -2.57
C LYS A 83 -7.77 -31.33 -1.65
N LEU A 84 -6.70 -32.14 -1.63
CA LEU A 84 -5.48 -31.84 -0.87
C LEU A 84 -4.76 -30.60 -1.41
N VAL A 85 -4.72 -30.43 -2.74
CA VAL A 85 -4.16 -29.23 -3.37
C VAL A 85 -5.01 -28.00 -3.04
N GLU A 86 -6.34 -28.10 -3.09
CA GLU A 86 -7.26 -27.03 -2.70
C GLU A 86 -7.06 -26.61 -1.24
N LEU A 87 -7.04 -27.57 -0.31
CA LEU A 87 -6.78 -27.31 1.12
C LEU A 87 -5.41 -26.65 1.33
N ARG A 88 -4.38 -27.07 0.58
CA ARG A 88 -3.06 -26.45 0.63
C ARG A 88 -3.09 -24.99 0.15
N ILE A 89 -3.84 -24.70 -0.91
CA ILE A 89 -4.02 -23.33 -1.40
C ILE A 89 -4.73 -22.47 -0.34
N TYR A 90 -5.76 -22.99 0.34
CA TYR A 90 -6.43 -22.26 1.42
C TYR A 90 -5.49 -21.96 2.59
N LEU A 91 -4.63 -22.91 2.99
CA LEU A 91 -3.64 -22.67 4.04
C LEU A 91 -2.57 -21.66 3.62
N GLU A 92 -2.01 -21.78 2.42
CA GLU A 92 -0.89 -20.95 1.98
C GLU A 92 -1.31 -19.54 1.54
N LYS A 93 -2.40 -19.42 0.78
CA LYS A 93 -2.86 -18.16 0.20
C LYS A 93 -4.01 -17.51 0.98
N GLY A 94 -4.82 -18.30 1.69
CA GLY A 94 -5.90 -17.78 2.53
C GLY A 94 -5.44 -17.45 3.94
N VAL A 95 -5.00 -18.46 4.70
CA VAL A 95 -4.71 -18.32 6.13
C VAL A 95 -3.45 -17.50 6.39
N ARG A 96 -2.31 -17.81 5.74
CA ARG A 96 -1.03 -17.12 6.03
C ARG A 96 -1.06 -15.58 5.89
N PRO A 97 -1.66 -14.99 4.83
CA PRO A 97 -1.73 -13.54 4.73
C PRO A 97 -2.69 -12.89 5.76
N LEU A 98 -3.70 -13.63 6.23
CA LEU A 98 -4.60 -13.14 7.27
C LEU A 98 -3.90 -13.19 8.63
N GLU A 99 -3.13 -14.24 8.91
CA GLU A 99 -2.30 -14.32 10.11
C GLU A 99 -1.27 -13.20 10.17
N SER A 100 -0.63 -12.85 9.06
CA SER A 100 0.35 -11.75 9.06
C SER A 100 -0.30 -10.39 9.36
N ARG A 101 -1.54 -10.17 8.90
CA ARG A 101 -2.33 -8.96 9.22
C ARG A 101 -2.83 -8.94 10.66
N LEU A 102 -3.21 -10.10 11.21
CA LEU A 102 -3.70 -10.23 12.58
C LEU A 102 -2.58 -10.45 13.60
N LYS A 103 -1.32 -10.55 13.17
CA LYS A 103 -0.17 -10.84 14.02
C LYS A 103 -0.13 -9.97 15.27
N TYR A 104 -0.33 -8.66 15.12
CA TYR A 104 -0.33 -7.74 16.26
C TYR A 104 -1.45 -8.07 17.27
N GLN A 105 -2.65 -8.41 16.80
CA GLN A 105 -3.78 -8.74 17.67
C GLN A 105 -3.52 -10.07 18.41
N ILE A 106 -2.98 -11.06 17.69
CA ILE A 106 -2.56 -12.34 18.26
C ILE A 106 -1.47 -12.10 19.33
N ASP A 107 -0.41 -11.37 18.99
CA ASP A 107 0.70 -11.05 19.89
C ASP A 107 0.22 -10.26 21.12
N LYS A 108 -0.75 -9.35 20.95
CA LYS A 108 -1.37 -8.60 22.05
C LYS A 108 -2.13 -9.51 23.00
N ILE A 109 -2.97 -10.40 22.48
CA ILE A 109 -3.74 -11.35 23.29
C ILE A 109 -2.81 -12.31 24.02
N LEU A 110 -1.76 -12.80 23.35
CA LEU A 110 -0.73 -13.64 23.96
C LEU A 110 -0.02 -12.91 25.10
N ARG A 111 0.42 -11.66 24.89
CA ARG A 111 1.01 -10.84 25.96
C ARG A 111 0.07 -10.67 27.15
N THR A 112 -1.22 -10.38 26.90
CA THR A 112 -2.18 -10.24 28.00
C THR A 112 -2.43 -11.54 28.75
N ALA A 113 -2.41 -12.69 28.07
CA ALA A 113 -2.55 -14.00 28.70
C ALA A 113 -1.29 -14.36 29.50
N ASP A 114 -0.10 -14.08 28.97
CA ASP A 114 1.17 -14.28 29.67
C ASP A 114 1.28 -13.37 30.91
N ASP A 115 0.83 -12.12 30.82
CA ASP A 115 0.77 -11.22 31.98
C ASP A 115 -0.23 -11.70 33.02
N ALA A 116 -1.37 -12.26 32.59
CA ALA A 116 -2.35 -12.85 33.51
C ALA A 116 -1.78 -14.10 34.21
N THR A 117 -1.12 -15.00 33.49
CA THR A 117 -0.49 -16.19 34.08
C THR A 117 0.67 -15.81 35.02
N ARG A 118 1.50 -14.81 34.66
CA ARG A 118 2.52 -14.24 35.54
C ARG A 118 1.93 -13.65 36.81
N ARG A 119 0.84 -12.89 36.70
CA ARG A 119 0.12 -12.38 37.89
C ARG A 119 -0.40 -13.51 38.78
N THR A 120 -0.95 -14.58 38.20
CA THR A 120 -1.42 -15.73 39.01
C THR A 120 -0.28 -16.51 39.66
N THR A 121 0.89 -16.59 39.02
CA THR A 121 2.05 -17.35 39.53
C THR A 121 2.92 -16.55 40.49
N GLN A 122 2.96 -15.22 40.36
CA GLN A 122 3.70 -14.30 41.25
C GLN A 122 2.88 -13.79 42.44
N ALA A 123 1.59 -14.12 42.54
CA ALA A 123 0.72 -13.74 43.64
C ALA A 123 0.68 -14.69 44.87
N PRO A 124 1.77 -15.33 45.35
CA PRO A 124 1.77 -15.90 46.70
C PRO A 124 2.80 -15.25 47.66
N THR A 125 3.19 -13.98 47.51
CA THR A 125 4.11 -13.35 48.49
C THR A 125 3.80 -11.91 48.94
N SER A 126 2.69 -11.28 48.52
CA SER A 126 2.36 -9.91 48.95
C SER A 126 0.93 -9.75 49.47
N LEU A 127 0.50 -10.64 50.37
CA LEU A 127 -0.77 -10.47 51.12
C LEU A 127 -0.57 -10.77 52.61
N ALA A 128 0.23 -9.95 53.30
CA ALA A 128 0.22 -9.92 54.76
C ALA A 128 0.71 -8.57 55.33
N SER A 129 -0.17 -7.54 55.34
CA SER A 129 -0.38 -6.65 56.50
C SER A 129 -1.33 -5.48 56.18
N ARG A 130 -2.57 -5.60 56.72
CA ARG A 130 -3.55 -4.63 57.28
C ARG A 130 -3.33 -3.09 57.13
N PRO A 131 -4.35 -2.24 57.42
CA PRO A 131 -5.82 -2.38 57.36
C PRO A 131 -6.53 -1.18 56.68
N LYS A 132 -7.86 -1.28 56.50
CA LYS A 132 -8.74 -0.22 55.97
C LYS A 132 -8.74 1.08 56.81
N LYS A 133 -8.61 2.24 56.16
CA LYS A 133 -9.38 3.46 56.45
C LYS A 133 -9.56 4.33 55.17
N MET A 134 -10.74 4.94 55.08
CA MET A 134 -11.31 5.66 53.93
C MET A 134 -10.57 6.96 53.57
N LYS A 135 -10.60 7.27 52.25
CA LYS A 135 -10.75 8.59 51.56
C LYS A 135 -9.87 9.74 52.07
N THR A 136 -9.17 10.56 51.29
CA THR A 136 -9.14 10.97 49.87
C THR A 136 -8.03 12.02 49.86
N ASP A 137 -6.96 11.90 49.07
CA ASP A 137 -5.82 12.83 49.10
C ASP A 137 -5.34 13.04 47.66
N THR A 138 -5.43 14.23 47.04
CA THR A 138 -4.52 15.40 47.13
C THR A 138 -3.03 15.04 47.03
N GLY A 139 -2.37 15.67 46.04
CA GLY A 139 -1.08 15.28 45.49
C GLY A 139 0.15 15.97 46.09
N SER A 140 1.30 15.59 45.51
CA SER A 140 2.68 16.12 45.63
C SER A 140 3.27 16.13 47.06
N ASP A 141 4.50 15.68 47.34
CA ASP A 141 5.68 15.46 46.50
C ASP A 141 6.72 14.62 47.27
N SER A 142 7.63 14.01 46.51
CA SER A 142 9.01 13.56 46.83
C SER A 142 9.30 12.63 48.03
N ASP A 143 9.88 11.45 47.76
CA ASP A 143 11.26 11.13 48.20
C ASP A 143 11.83 9.92 47.42
N VAL A 144 13.15 9.93 47.26
CA VAL A 144 13.96 9.18 46.28
C VAL A 144 14.68 7.95 46.87
N SER A 145 15.07 7.06 45.94
CA SER A 145 16.26 6.15 45.92
C SER A 145 16.10 4.71 46.44
N ASP A 146 16.77 3.69 45.91
CA ASP A 146 17.52 3.40 44.66
C ASP A 146 17.94 1.90 44.75
N ALA A 147 17.99 1.16 43.63
CA ALA A 147 18.94 0.06 43.34
C ALA A 147 18.64 -0.65 41.99
N GLU A 148 19.02 0.03 40.90
CA GLU A 148 19.65 -0.42 39.63
C GLU A 148 19.63 -1.91 39.18
N SER A 149 19.24 -2.14 37.90
CA SER A 149 20.18 -2.61 36.85
C SER A 149 19.52 -2.81 35.45
N ALA A 150 19.93 -1.93 34.52
CA ALA A 150 20.16 -2.11 33.07
C ALA A 150 19.01 -2.21 32.04
N GLY A 151 18.68 -1.06 31.42
CA GLY A 151 18.95 -0.85 29.99
C GLY A 151 17.78 -0.80 28.99
N SER A 152 17.24 0.39 28.71
CA SER A 152 17.11 1.01 27.37
C SER A 152 16.14 2.20 27.41
N ALA A 153 16.68 3.41 27.24
CA ALA A 153 15.96 4.66 27.20
C ALA A 153 15.11 4.81 25.92
N GLN A 154 13.82 5.08 26.08
CA GLN A 154 13.00 5.82 25.13
C GLN A 154 12.14 6.84 25.91
N THR A 155 11.97 7.99 25.28
CA THR A 155 11.69 9.33 25.80
C THR A 155 10.29 9.53 26.37
N GLU A 156 10.20 10.32 27.45
CA GLU A 156 8.99 10.77 28.17
C GLU A 156 8.17 11.83 27.38
N GLU A 157 8.03 11.70 26.07
CA GLU A 157 7.26 12.65 25.23
C GLU A 157 5.83 12.19 24.89
N ASP A 158 5.42 11.00 25.34
CA ASP A 158 4.12 10.40 24.96
C ASP A 158 2.97 10.66 25.96
N GLU A 159 3.20 11.33 27.09
CA GLU A 159 2.14 11.54 28.11
C GLU A 159 1.34 12.85 27.94
N ASP A 160 1.75 13.74 27.02
CA ASP A 160 1.14 15.07 26.82
C ASP A 160 0.34 15.24 25.51
N GLU A 161 -0.02 14.16 24.81
CA GLU A 161 -0.86 14.25 23.59
C GLU A 161 -2.38 14.37 23.85
N MET A 162 -2.85 14.23 25.10
CA MET A 162 -4.29 14.26 25.44
C MET A 162 -4.79 15.57 26.05
N ALA A 163 -3.94 16.59 26.21
CA ALA A 163 -4.32 17.90 26.73
C ALA A 163 -4.77 18.91 25.64
N TYR A 164 -4.63 18.57 24.35
CA TYR A 164 -4.95 19.48 23.24
C TYR A 164 -6.40 19.33 22.72
N GLY A 165 -7.38 19.43 23.63
CA GLY A 165 -8.80 19.55 23.30
C GLY A 165 -9.25 21.02 23.26
N PRO A 166 -10.07 21.47 22.28
CA PRO A 166 -10.47 22.87 22.21
C PRO A 166 -11.35 23.25 23.40
N ARG A 167 -10.92 24.26 24.17
CA ARG A 167 -11.66 24.82 25.31
C ARG A 167 -13.00 25.41 24.84
N ARG A 168 -14.10 24.73 25.18
CA ARG A 168 -15.48 25.08 24.81
C ARG A 168 -15.91 26.51 25.17
N ALA A 169 -15.25 27.14 26.14
CA ALA A 169 -15.52 28.50 26.57
C ALA A 169 -15.02 29.61 25.62
N GLN A 170 -14.12 29.29 24.67
CA GLN A 170 -13.60 30.27 23.68
C GLN A 170 -14.29 30.19 22.31
N VAL A 171 -15.20 29.23 22.10
CA VAL A 171 -15.86 28.97 20.81
C VAL A 171 -17.20 29.72 20.67
N THR A 172 -17.72 30.33 21.73
CA THR A 172 -18.93 31.16 21.65
C THR A 172 -18.60 32.59 21.22
N ARG A 173 -18.52 32.82 19.90
CA ARG A 173 -18.51 34.17 19.31
C ARG A 173 -19.87 34.85 19.50
N GLN A 174 -19.87 36.03 20.13
CA GLN A 174 -21.00 36.96 20.11
C GLN A 174 -21.34 37.35 18.66
N LYS A 175 -22.62 37.23 18.29
CA LYS A 175 -23.10 37.32 16.91
C LYS A 175 -23.45 38.78 16.59
N THR A 176 -22.73 39.40 15.64
CA THR A 176 -23.07 40.71 15.06
C THR A 176 -24.10 40.54 13.93
N GLU A 177 -25.05 41.48 13.89
CA GLU A 177 -26.23 41.48 13.02
C GLU A 177 -25.88 41.96 11.59
N ALA A 178 -25.78 41.05 10.62
CA ALA A 178 -25.65 41.46 9.20
C ALA A 178 -26.27 40.53 8.15
N SER A 179 -26.94 39.42 8.52
CA SER A 179 -27.33 38.39 7.54
C SER A 179 -28.79 37.91 7.65
N GLN A 180 -29.75 38.82 7.80
CA GLN A 180 -31.16 38.47 7.97
C GLN A 180 -32.03 38.42 6.69
N LYS A 181 -31.53 38.69 5.48
CA LYS A 181 -32.40 38.85 4.30
C LYS A 181 -32.79 37.57 3.52
N ARG A 182 -32.27 36.38 3.86
CA ARG A 182 -32.62 35.12 3.14
C ARG A 182 -33.27 34.02 3.99
N ALA A 183 -33.48 34.25 5.29
CA ALA A 183 -33.99 33.24 6.22
C ALA A 183 -35.52 33.28 6.43
N ARG A 184 -36.26 34.16 5.75
CA ARG A 184 -37.69 34.40 6.04
C ARG A 184 -38.67 33.44 5.36
N GLU A 185 -38.27 32.60 4.41
CA GLU A 185 -39.20 31.66 3.75
C GLU A 185 -39.28 30.28 4.43
N SER A 186 -38.22 29.79 5.07
CA SER A 186 -38.19 28.45 5.67
C SER A 186 -38.65 28.38 7.13
N ALA A 187 -39.05 29.50 7.73
CA ALA A 187 -39.42 29.57 9.16
C ALA A 187 -40.89 29.19 9.45
N LYS A 188 -41.70 28.89 8.43
CA LYS A 188 -43.12 28.52 8.62
C LYS A 188 -43.35 27.07 9.04
N ASP A 189 -42.35 26.20 8.90
CA ASP A 189 -42.49 24.75 9.13
C ASP A 189 -41.92 24.26 10.48
N GLY A 190 -41.34 25.11 11.32
CA GLY A 190 -40.78 24.73 12.64
C GLY A 190 -39.61 23.73 12.61
N ILE A 191 -39.31 23.14 11.46
CA ILE A 191 -38.28 22.12 11.23
C ILE A 191 -36.97 22.83 10.91
N TYR A 192 -36.01 22.75 11.83
CA TYR A 192 -34.67 23.31 11.63
C TYR A 192 -33.98 22.63 10.44
N ARG A 193 -33.71 23.42 9.40
CA ARG A 193 -32.89 23.00 8.26
C ARG A 193 -31.54 23.70 8.34
N PRO A 194 -30.42 22.98 8.59
CA PRO A 194 -29.10 23.59 8.62
C PRO A 194 -28.75 24.20 7.25
N PRO A 195 -28.04 25.34 7.23
CA PRO A 195 -27.68 26.02 5.99
C PRO A 195 -26.74 25.15 5.15
N LYS A 196 -27.07 24.98 3.87
CA LYS A 196 -26.19 24.30 2.90
C LYS A 196 -25.05 25.26 2.51
N ILE A 197 -23.86 25.04 3.07
CA ILE A 197 -22.65 25.79 2.72
C ILE A 197 -22.11 25.23 1.42
N THR A 198 -22.12 26.03 0.35
CA THR A 198 -21.40 25.69 -0.89
C THR A 198 -19.91 25.85 -0.67
N PRO A 199 -19.05 24.90 -1.08
CA PRO A 199 -17.61 25.03 -0.90
C PRO A 199 -17.10 26.27 -1.63
N MET A 200 -16.60 27.25 -0.88
CA MET A 200 -15.89 28.41 -1.42
C MET A 200 -14.41 28.08 -1.51
N ALA A 201 -13.81 28.25 -2.70
CA ALA A 201 -12.38 28.10 -2.86
C ALA A 201 -11.66 29.18 -2.03
N MET A 202 -10.65 28.77 -1.27
CA MET A 202 -9.81 29.69 -0.49
C MET A 202 -9.14 30.69 -1.44
N PRO A 203 -9.19 32.01 -1.18
CA PRO A 203 -8.50 33.00 -1.99
C PRO A 203 -6.99 32.77 -1.90
N THR A 204 -6.43 32.09 -2.90
CA THR A 204 -4.99 31.93 -3.03
C THR A 204 -4.39 33.26 -3.50
N PRO A 205 -3.24 33.69 -2.94
CA PRO A 205 -2.62 34.99 -3.26
C PRO A 205 -2.12 35.07 -4.72
N GLU A 206 -2.05 33.96 -5.44
CA GLU A 206 -1.59 33.90 -6.82
C GLU A 206 -2.77 33.84 -7.82
N GLY A 207 -2.70 34.68 -8.84
CA GLY A 207 -3.63 34.65 -9.96
C GLY A 207 -3.58 33.31 -10.70
N ARG A 208 -4.74 32.86 -11.19
CA ARG A 208 -4.88 31.59 -11.94
C ARG A 208 -3.95 31.50 -13.16
N GLU A 209 -3.59 32.64 -13.73
CA GLU A 209 -2.70 32.79 -14.89
C GLU A 209 -1.24 32.52 -14.51
N ALA A 210 -0.74 33.15 -13.45
CA ALA A 210 0.62 32.91 -12.94
C ALA A 210 0.86 31.43 -12.60
N ARG A 211 -0.15 30.75 -12.03
CA ARG A 211 -0.06 29.31 -11.74
C ARG A 211 -0.06 28.43 -12.99
N ARG A 212 -0.71 28.85 -14.08
CA ARG A 212 -0.71 28.14 -15.37
C ARG A 212 0.63 28.26 -16.08
N GLU A 213 1.24 29.44 -16.04
CA GLU A 213 2.55 29.69 -16.66
C GLU A 213 3.70 28.95 -15.96
N ARG A 214 3.55 28.70 -14.64
CA ARG A 214 4.49 27.88 -13.87
C ARG A 214 4.42 26.39 -14.14
N ARG A 215 3.35 25.89 -14.78
CA ARG A 215 3.31 24.46 -15.15
C ARG A 215 4.37 24.27 -16.24
N PRO A 216 5.41 23.45 -16.01
CA PRO A 216 6.40 23.19 -17.03
C PRO A 216 5.65 22.71 -18.28
N GLY A 217 5.97 23.32 -19.42
CA GLY A 217 5.33 23.01 -20.71
C GLY A 217 5.75 21.64 -21.21
N LYS A 218 5.49 20.58 -20.45
CA LYS A 218 5.85 19.20 -20.79
C LYS A 218 5.18 18.84 -22.11
N SER A 219 5.98 18.43 -23.09
CA SER A 219 5.50 17.76 -24.29
C SER A 219 5.37 16.29 -23.99
N ALA A 220 4.19 15.73 -24.18
CA ALA A 220 3.92 14.33 -23.85
C ALA A 220 4.86 13.35 -24.58
N THR A 221 5.17 13.62 -25.85
CA THR A 221 6.07 12.79 -26.66
C THR A 221 7.52 12.81 -26.17
N LEU A 222 8.05 13.96 -25.75
CA LEU A 222 9.40 13.99 -25.16
C LEU A 222 9.42 13.31 -23.79
N ASP A 223 8.35 13.40 -23.01
CA ASP A 223 8.25 12.75 -21.70
C ASP A 223 8.25 11.23 -21.85
N GLU A 224 7.50 10.71 -22.83
CA GLU A 224 7.49 9.30 -23.22
C GLU A 224 8.87 8.83 -23.68
N PHE A 225 9.50 9.54 -24.64
CA PHE A 225 10.86 9.23 -25.10
C PHE A 225 11.89 9.23 -23.96
N ILE A 226 11.79 10.17 -23.04
CA ILE A 226 12.68 10.22 -21.87
C ILE A 226 12.44 9.00 -20.98
N ALA A 227 11.18 8.64 -20.73
CA ALA A 227 10.84 7.53 -19.85
C ALA A 227 11.22 6.16 -20.46
N THR A 228 11.03 5.97 -21.76
CA THR A 228 11.22 4.67 -22.43
C THR A 228 12.64 4.46 -22.95
N GLU A 229 13.26 5.48 -23.56
CA GLU A 229 14.53 5.32 -24.27
C GLU A 229 15.74 5.87 -23.49
N LEU A 230 15.59 6.99 -22.78
CA LEU A 230 16.72 7.63 -22.08
C LEU A 230 16.86 7.19 -20.62
N SER A 231 15.75 6.89 -19.96
CA SER A 231 15.72 6.49 -18.55
C SER A 231 16.00 5.00 -18.42
N THR A 232 16.89 4.65 -17.49
CA THR A 232 17.14 3.25 -17.10
C THR A 232 16.17 2.75 -16.02
N ALA A 233 15.30 3.63 -15.52
CA ALA A 233 14.33 3.26 -14.50
C ALA A 233 13.22 2.36 -15.10
N PRO A 234 12.85 1.25 -14.42
CA PRO A 234 11.79 0.38 -14.91
C PRO A 234 10.42 1.09 -14.84
N ILE A 235 9.63 0.94 -15.90
CA ILE A 235 8.26 1.46 -15.99
C ILE A 235 7.29 0.40 -15.48
N ALA A 236 6.33 0.80 -14.65
CA ALA A 236 5.32 -0.09 -14.12
C ALA A 236 4.20 -0.33 -15.16
N GLU A 237 4.28 -1.44 -15.87
CA GLU A 237 3.22 -1.89 -16.78
C GLU A 237 2.10 -2.62 -16.02
N PRO A 238 0.82 -2.39 -16.39
CA PRO A 238 -0.31 -3.06 -15.77
C PRO A 238 -0.44 -4.49 -16.28
N SER A 239 -1.22 -5.31 -15.56
CA SER A 239 -1.62 -6.62 -16.07
C SER A 239 -2.48 -6.48 -17.33
N ILE A 240 -2.26 -7.34 -18.32
CA ILE A 240 -2.88 -7.32 -19.66
C ILE A 240 -4.42 -7.25 -19.59
N GLY A 241 -5.04 -7.95 -18.63
CA GLY A 241 -6.49 -7.97 -18.49
C GLY A 241 -7.09 -6.74 -17.77
N SER A 242 -6.28 -5.94 -17.08
CA SER A 242 -6.77 -4.83 -16.26
C SER A 242 -7.08 -3.56 -17.05
N THR A 243 -6.54 -3.45 -18.26
CA THR A 243 -6.71 -2.29 -19.16
C THR A 243 -7.93 -2.41 -20.05
N ILE A 244 -8.46 -3.62 -20.23
CA ILE A 244 -9.60 -3.89 -21.11
C ILE A 244 -10.90 -3.53 -20.39
N THR A 245 -11.74 -2.75 -21.06
CA THR A 245 -13.06 -2.33 -20.57
C THR A 245 -14.16 -2.70 -21.56
N GLN A 246 -15.41 -2.70 -21.08
CA GLN A 246 -16.59 -2.98 -21.91
C GLN A 246 -16.46 -4.30 -22.69
N GLY A 247 -15.91 -5.34 -22.05
CA GLY A 247 -15.77 -6.67 -22.65
C GLY A 247 -14.88 -6.73 -23.90
N GLY A 248 -13.87 -5.85 -24.02
CA GLY A 248 -12.98 -5.82 -25.19
C GLY A 248 -13.23 -4.67 -26.15
N ARG A 249 -14.31 -3.91 -25.96
CA ARG A 249 -14.65 -2.80 -26.87
C ARG A 249 -13.75 -1.57 -26.71
N HIS A 250 -13.16 -1.38 -25.53
CA HIS A 250 -12.28 -0.24 -25.26
C HIS A 250 -11.10 -0.64 -24.39
N THR A 251 -9.91 -0.15 -24.72
CA THR A 251 -8.67 -0.34 -23.96
C THR A 251 -8.26 1.00 -23.35
N LYS A 252 -8.04 1.04 -22.04
CA LYS A 252 -7.67 2.26 -21.31
C LYS A 252 -6.29 2.73 -21.75
N SER A 253 -6.19 4.01 -22.15
CA SER A 253 -4.91 4.64 -22.37
C SER A 253 -4.13 4.83 -21.06
N GLU A 254 -2.82 5.07 -21.17
CA GLU A 254 -1.99 5.35 -19.98
C GLU A 254 -2.53 6.56 -19.19
N ARG A 255 -2.99 7.60 -19.90
CA ARG A 255 -3.61 8.78 -19.27
C ARG A 255 -4.92 8.46 -18.58
N GLU A 256 -5.82 7.70 -19.22
CA GLU A 256 -7.09 7.30 -18.61
C GLU A 256 -6.85 6.48 -17.34
N ARG A 257 -5.82 5.62 -17.35
CA ARG A 257 -5.41 4.82 -16.20
C ARG A 257 -4.90 5.70 -15.05
N ARG A 258 -4.08 6.72 -15.34
CA ARG A 258 -3.62 7.69 -14.34
C ARG A 258 -4.80 8.48 -13.74
N GLU A 259 -5.72 8.97 -14.57
CA GLU A 259 -6.92 9.70 -14.11
C GLU A 259 -7.83 8.81 -13.22
N GLU A 260 -7.96 7.52 -13.52
CA GLU A 260 -8.72 6.58 -12.67
C GLU A 260 -7.98 6.24 -11.37
N ASN A 261 -6.67 6.07 -11.41
CA ASN A 261 -5.86 5.87 -10.21
C ASN A 261 -5.95 7.10 -9.28
N GLU A 262 -5.83 8.32 -9.81
CA GLU A 262 -6.03 9.56 -9.05
C GLU A 262 -7.43 9.62 -8.41
N ARG A 263 -8.47 9.16 -9.14
CA ARG A 263 -9.82 9.08 -8.60
C ARG A 263 -9.92 8.05 -7.46
N ARG A 264 -9.32 6.86 -7.63
CA ARG A 264 -9.30 5.83 -6.59
C ARG A 264 -8.53 6.28 -5.36
N GLU A 265 -7.35 6.85 -5.54
CA GLU A 265 -6.55 7.43 -4.46
C GLU A 265 -7.33 8.49 -3.68
N TYR A 266 -8.09 9.35 -4.38
CA TYR A 266 -8.97 10.31 -3.70
C TYR A 266 -10.12 9.64 -2.94
N GLU A 267 -10.78 8.65 -3.55
CA GLU A 267 -11.89 7.92 -2.91
C GLU A 267 -11.41 7.14 -1.68
N GLU A 268 -10.21 6.57 -1.73
CA GLU A 268 -9.55 5.85 -0.62
C GLU A 268 -9.06 6.81 0.46
N ALA A 269 -8.44 7.94 0.09
CA ALA A 269 -7.94 8.92 1.06
C ALA A 269 -9.07 9.64 1.82
N ASN A 270 -10.18 9.93 1.15
CA ASN A 270 -11.32 10.65 1.74
C ASN A 270 -12.45 9.72 2.17
N PHE A 271 -12.35 8.42 1.91
CA PHE A 271 -13.37 7.40 2.19
C PHE A 271 -14.78 7.76 1.68
N THR A 272 -14.87 8.50 0.57
CA THR A 272 -16.13 8.92 -0.06
C THR A 272 -16.10 8.69 -1.55
N ARG A 273 -17.18 8.12 -2.11
CA ARG A 273 -17.31 7.92 -3.56
C ARG A 273 -17.64 9.21 -4.28
N LEU A 274 -16.96 9.49 -5.40
CA LEU A 274 -17.36 10.60 -6.27
C LEU A 274 -18.66 10.28 -7.00
N ALA A 275 -19.47 11.31 -7.23
CA ALA A 275 -20.64 11.23 -8.10
C ALA A 275 -20.26 10.77 -9.52
N PRO A 276 -21.18 10.14 -10.26
CA PRO A 276 -20.97 9.86 -11.67
C PRO A 276 -20.71 11.17 -12.45
N GLU A 277 -19.92 11.08 -13.52
CA GLU A 277 -19.57 12.23 -14.35
C GLU A 277 -20.84 12.96 -14.82
N SER A 278 -20.83 14.29 -14.73
CA SER A 278 -21.96 15.08 -15.23
C SER A 278 -22.06 14.96 -16.76
N LYS A 279 -23.26 15.15 -17.32
CA LYS A 279 -23.47 15.14 -18.80
C LYS A 279 -22.50 16.07 -19.53
N LYS A 280 -22.15 17.21 -18.92
CA LYS A 280 -21.21 18.20 -19.46
C LYS A 280 -19.76 17.69 -19.45
N GLU A 281 -19.35 16.99 -18.39
CA GLU A 281 -18.02 16.40 -18.28
C GLU A 281 -17.86 15.21 -19.23
N ALA A 282 -18.87 14.33 -19.29
CA ALA A 282 -18.89 13.21 -20.22
C ALA A 282 -18.78 13.69 -21.68
N ALA A 283 -19.51 14.76 -22.05
CA ALA A 283 -19.40 15.36 -23.38
C ALA A 283 -18.00 15.93 -23.66
N ARG A 284 -17.36 16.57 -22.67
CA ARG A 284 -15.98 17.07 -22.79
C ARG A 284 -14.96 15.94 -22.91
N LYS A 285 -15.14 14.85 -22.16
CA LYS A 285 -14.28 13.66 -22.22
C LYS A 285 -14.37 12.99 -23.60
N LYS A 286 -15.59 12.79 -24.11
CA LYS A 286 -15.82 12.27 -25.46
C LYS A 286 -15.21 13.15 -26.54
N ALA A 287 -15.35 14.47 -26.43
CA ALA A 287 -14.74 15.41 -27.38
C ALA A 287 -13.20 15.38 -27.35
N ARG A 288 -12.59 15.11 -26.19
CA ARG A 288 -11.14 14.91 -26.07
C ARG A 288 -10.70 13.60 -26.71
N GLN A 289 -11.37 12.50 -26.40
CA GLN A 289 -11.10 11.18 -27.01
C GLN A 289 -11.28 11.20 -28.53
N GLN A 290 -12.19 12.02 -29.06
CA GLN A 290 -12.36 12.17 -30.50
C GLN A 290 -11.23 12.98 -31.17
N ARG A 291 -10.59 13.89 -30.42
CA ARG A 291 -9.45 14.69 -30.89
C ARG A 291 -8.12 13.94 -30.78
N ASP A 292 -7.90 13.31 -29.64
CA ASP A 292 -6.75 12.45 -29.37
C ASP A 292 -7.20 11.03 -29.72
N GLY A 293 -7.11 10.66 -31.00
CA GLY A 293 -7.48 9.32 -31.45
C GLY A 293 -6.68 8.28 -30.68
N GLY A 294 -7.35 7.28 -30.12
CA GLY A 294 -6.70 6.17 -29.41
C GLY A 294 -6.93 4.86 -30.14
N PHE A 295 -5.87 4.07 -30.33
CA PHE A 295 -5.95 2.73 -30.88
C PHE A 295 -5.12 1.78 -30.02
N GLY A 296 -5.69 0.63 -29.66
CA GLY A 296 -4.97 -0.40 -28.90
C GLY A 296 -4.57 -0.01 -27.47
N GLY A 297 -5.06 1.11 -26.93
CA GLY A 297 -4.64 1.63 -25.62
C GLY A 297 -3.48 2.63 -25.70
N GLU A 298 -3.00 2.93 -26.91
CA GLU A 298 -2.03 3.98 -27.17
C GLU A 298 -2.74 5.25 -27.70
N GLU A 299 -2.20 6.42 -27.38
CA GLU A 299 -2.75 7.72 -27.80
C GLU A 299 -2.05 8.21 -29.06
N TRP A 300 -2.74 8.15 -30.19
CA TRP A 300 -2.27 8.70 -31.47
C TRP A 300 -2.67 10.17 -31.55
N ARG A 301 -1.73 11.03 -31.16
CA ARG A 301 -1.91 12.47 -31.30
C ARG A 301 -1.77 12.88 -32.76
N SER A 302 -2.55 13.86 -33.19
CA SER A 302 -2.37 14.50 -34.49
C SER A 302 -0.98 15.12 -34.56
N LEU A 303 -0.22 14.84 -35.62
CA LEU A 303 1.17 15.30 -35.80
C LEU A 303 1.29 16.83 -35.67
N GLY A 304 0.29 17.62 -36.11
CA GLY A 304 0.33 19.07 -35.94
C GLY A 304 0.15 19.54 -34.48
N ALA A 305 -0.47 18.72 -33.63
CA ALA A 305 -0.77 19.06 -32.24
C ALA A 305 0.36 18.63 -31.29
N GLY A 306 1.49 19.34 -31.33
CA GLY A 306 2.60 19.11 -30.39
C GLY A 306 3.99 19.41 -30.93
N ILE A 307 4.18 19.37 -32.25
CA ILE A 307 5.47 19.64 -32.91
C ILE A 307 5.98 21.04 -32.56
N ASP A 308 5.15 22.09 -32.68
CA ASP A 308 5.59 23.45 -32.34
C ASP A 308 5.98 23.61 -30.86
N ARG A 309 5.51 22.72 -29.98
CA ARG A 309 5.91 22.72 -28.56
C ARG A 309 7.26 22.05 -28.40
N ILE A 310 7.49 20.93 -29.08
CA ILE A 310 8.78 20.26 -29.13
C ILE A 310 9.83 21.24 -29.69
N GLU A 311 9.53 21.91 -30.79
CA GLU A 311 10.42 22.91 -31.39
C GLU A 311 10.72 24.07 -30.42
N ARG A 312 9.70 24.62 -29.74
CA ARG A 312 9.93 25.66 -28.72
C ARG A 312 10.78 25.18 -27.54
N LEU A 313 10.60 23.92 -27.10
CA LEU A 313 11.37 23.35 -25.99
C LEU A 313 12.82 23.07 -26.40
N THR A 314 13.06 22.60 -27.62
CA THR A 314 14.42 22.34 -28.14
C THR A 314 15.16 23.65 -28.43
N GLN A 315 14.48 24.69 -28.90
CA GLN A 315 15.09 26.00 -29.15
C GLN A 315 15.43 26.76 -27.85
N LYS A 316 14.66 26.61 -26.76
CA LYS A 316 14.80 27.44 -25.54
C LYS A 316 16.06 27.16 -24.69
N LYS A 317 16.90 26.17 -25.05
CA LYS A 317 18.20 25.94 -24.37
C LYS A 317 19.37 26.67 -25.04
N GLY A 318 19.13 27.33 -26.17
CA GLY A 318 20.13 28.06 -26.94
C GLY A 318 19.56 29.29 -27.62
N GLY A 319 19.16 30.31 -26.83
CA GLY A 319 19.20 31.68 -27.35
C GLY A 319 20.62 32.01 -27.85
N ASN A 320 20.84 33.15 -28.52
CA ASN A 320 22.15 33.60 -28.98
C ASN A 320 23.14 33.77 -27.81
N LEU A 321 23.65 32.65 -27.28
CA LEU A 321 24.69 32.60 -26.26
C LEU A 321 25.95 33.13 -26.92
N GLY A 322 26.63 34.06 -26.26
CA GLY A 322 27.89 34.60 -26.74
C GLY A 322 28.92 33.48 -26.96
N SER A 323 29.91 33.72 -27.82
CA SER A 323 30.98 32.75 -28.12
C SER A 323 31.62 32.16 -26.86
N LEU A 324 31.75 32.97 -25.80
CA LEU A 324 32.28 32.57 -24.49
C LEU A 324 31.39 31.54 -23.77
N GLU A 325 30.07 31.74 -23.75
CA GLU A 325 29.14 30.82 -23.10
C GLU A 325 29.00 29.51 -23.87
N ARG A 326 29.10 29.57 -25.21
CA ARG A 326 29.20 28.38 -26.07
C ARG A 326 30.46 27.59 -25.77
N SER A 327 31.59 28.27 -25.55
CA SER A 327 32.86 27.63 -25.18
C SER A 327 32.80 26.99 -23.79
N ARG A 328 32.12 27.63 -22.83
CA ARG A 328 32.01 27.11 -21.45
C ARG A 328 31.04 25.93 -21.32
N LYS A 329 30.09 25.78 -22.24
CA LYS A 329 29.11 24.67 -22.26
C LYS A 329 29.59 23.43 -23.01
N ARG A 330 30.76 23.47 -23.68
CA ARG A 330 31.33 22.26 -24.27
C ARG A 330 31.84 21.34 -23.15
N PRO A 331 31.48 20.05 -23.13
CA PRO A 331 32.06 19.12 -22.18
C PRO A 331 33.57 19.07 -22.41
N VAL A 332 34.35 19.23 -21.35
CA VAL A 332 35.80 19.01 -21.37
C VAL A 332 36.01 17.49 -21.43
N GLY A 333 35.78 16.91 -22.61
CA GLY A 333 36.23 15.55 -22.89
C GLY A 333 37.74 15.61 -23.04
N ASP A 334 38.47 14.88 -22.20
CA ASP A 334 39.90 14.59 -22.39
C ASP A 334 40.00 13.61 -23.57
N GLY A 335 39.72 14.12 -24.78
CA GLY A 335 40.08 13.45 -26.02
C GLY A 335 41.61 13.37 -26.13
N PRO A 336 42.16 12.53 -27.02
CA PRO A 336 43.60 12.29 -27.08
C PRO A 336 44.33 13.63 -27.17
N ARG A 337 45.18 13.92 -26.19
CA ARG A 337 46.08 15.08 -26.16
C ARG A 337 47.18 14.90 -27.20
N GLY A 338 46.78 14.77 -28.46
CA GLY A 338 47.60 14.43 -29.61
C GLY A 338 47.19 15.27 -30.82
N SER A 339 47.19 16.59 -30.66
CA SER A 339 47.49 17.57 -31.71
C SER A 339 47.31 18.97 -31.15
N GLY A 340 48.37 19.48 -30.49
CA GLY A 340 48.48 20.88 -30.08
C GLY A 340 48.63 21.84 -31.25
N SER A 341 47.80 21.73 -32.29
CA SER A 341 47.91 22.51 -33.53
C SER A 341 46.88 23.63 -33.65
N ALA A 342 45.92 23.78 -32.75
CA ALA A 342 44.82 24.75 -32.95
C ALA A 342 45.05 26.13 -32.29
N ALA A 343 45.82 26.21 -31.20
CA ALA A 343 46.06 27.48 -30.51
C ALA A 343 47.12 28.36 -31.20
N GLY A 344 48.13 27.74 -31.82
CA GLY A 344 49.19 28.44 -32.57
C GLY A 344 48.74 28.90 -33.97
N ASP A 345 47.79 28.20 -34.58
CA ASP A 345 47.38 28.40 -35.98
C ASP A 345 46.72 29.77 -36.23
N ALA A 346 45.95 30.25 -35.26
CA ALA A 346 45.33 31.58 -35.32
C ALA A 346 46.36 32.70 -35.15
N PHE A 347 47.38 32.46 -34.33
CA PHE A 347 48.50 33.37 -34.14
C PHE A 347 49.42 33.40 -35.36
N GLU A 348 49.70 32.25 -35.98
CA GLU A 348 50.48 32.15 -37.21
C GLU A 348 49.76 32.76 -38.41
N LYS A 349 48.42 32.61 -38.51
CA LYS A 349 47.61 33.30 -39.53
C LYS A 349 47.67 34.82 -39.35
N ARG A 350 47.55 35.33 -38.11
CA ARG A 350 47.73 36.77 -37.84
C ARG A 350 49.16 37.23 -38.12
N ARG A 351 50.18 36.45 -37.75
CA ARG A 351 51.58 36.75 -38.05
C ARG A 351 51.85 36.79 -39.55
N LYS A 352 51.30 35.85 -40.33
CA LYS A 352 51.40 35.82 -41.80
C LYS A 352 50.69 37.00 -42.45
N ILE A 353 49.56 37.47 -41.90
CA ILE A 353 48.87 38.66 -42.42
C ILE A 353 49.68 39.91 -42.10
N VAL A 354 50.15 40.08 -40.86
CA VAL A 354 50.97 41.24 -40.45
C VAL A 354 52.30 41.29 -41.21
N GLY A 355 52.94 40.14 -41.46
CA GLY A 355 54.16 40.05 -42.27
C GLY A 355 53.94 40.29 -43.77
N ARG A 356 52.69 40.30 -44.25
CA ARG A 356 52.33 40.62 -45.64
C ARG A 356 52.14 42.13 -45.87
N TYR A 357 52.03 42.91 -44.79
CA TYR A 357 51.86 44.37 -44.81
C TYR A 357 53.13 45.11 -44.36
N ARG A 358 54.28 44.42 -44.29
CA ARG A 358 55.60 45.03 -44.10
C ARG A 358 56.42 44.95 -45.37
#